data_AF-A0A417IMC6-F1
#
_entry.id   AF-A0A417IMC6-F1
#
_cell.length_a   1.000
_cell.length_b   1.000
_cell.length_c   1.000
_cell.angle_alpha   90.00
_cell.angle_beta   90.00
_cell.angle_gamma   90.00
#
_symmetry.space_group_name_H-M   'P 1'
#
loop_
_entity.id
_entity.type
_entity.pdbx_description
1 polymer ?
#
loop_
_entity_poly.entity_id
_entity_poly.type
_entity_poly.pdbx_seq_one_letter_code
_entity_poly.pdbx_strand_id
1 'polypeptide(L)'
;MIDIEKLTALAIAYDAGDAKQIQHFIKVYAYSRLLGRREGLDEQKQNVLEAAAVLHDIGIHEAERKHGSNGGHWQEMEGPAVAAPMLRQCGADERESERVQWLIAHHHTYTAGEEKDFRILLEADFLVNAYEDGMTAEQCKTAKDRVFRTETGKQYLEAMFLKPAYQVK
;
A
#
# COMPACT_ATOMS: atom_id res chain seq x y z
N MET A 1 0.86 -16.10 -10.84
CA MET A 1 -0.12 -15.47 -9.94
C MET A 1 0.20 -15.90 -8.52
N ILE A 2 0.47 -14.89 -7.71
CA ILE A 2 0.85 -14.95 -6.31
C ILE A 2 -0.36 -15.36 -5.47
N ASP A 3 -0.17 -16.35 -4.60
CA ASP A 3 -1.15 -16.72 -3.57
C ASP A 3 -1.23 -15.62 -2.49
N ILE A 4 -2.19 -14.71 -2.63
CA ILE A 4 -2.34 -13.53 -1.75
C ILE A 4 -2.77 -13.94 -0.33
N GLU A 5 -3.58 -14.98 -0.18
CA GLU A 5 -4.02 -15.43 1.15
C GLU A 5 -2.82 -15.96 1.95
N LYS A 6 -2.01 -16.81 1.32
CA LYS A 6 -0.76 -17.28 1.91
C LYS A 6 0.22 -16.14 2.17
N LEU A 7 0.36 -15.20 1.24
CA LEU A 7 1.25 -14.04 1.40
C LEU A 7 0.85 -13.19 2.60
N THR A 8 -0.46 -12.94 2.75
CA THR A 8 -1.02 -12.19 3.88
C THR A 8 -0.73 -12.90 5.20
N ALA A 9 -0.90 -14.22 5.26
CA ALA A 9 -0.57 -14.99 6.47
C ALA A 9 0.92 -14.94 6.82
N LEU A 10 1.82 -14.95 5.81
CA LEU A 10 3.26 -14.79 6.01
C LEU A 10 3.61 -13.39 6.54
N ALA A 11 3.00 -12.34 5.98
CA ALA A 11 3.20 -10.96 6.43
C ALA A 11 2.73 -10.77 7.89
N ILE A 12 1.54 -11.29 8.23
CA ILE A 12 1.02 -11.28 9.62
C ILE A 12 1.98 -11.99 10.58
N ALA A 13 2.54 -13.13 10.17
CA ALA A 13 3.48 -13.88 11.01
C ALA A 13 4.82 -13.17 11.16
N TYR A 14 5.25 -12.43 10.15
CA TYR A 14 6.47 -11.62 10.19
C TYR A 14 6.30 -10.43 11.12
N ASP A 15 5.20 -9.69 11.00
CA ASP A 15 4.87 -8.52 11.85
C ASP A 15 4.25 -8.90 13.20
N ALA A 16 4.46 -10.13 13.68
CA ALA A 16 3.82 -10.64 14.87
C ALA A 16 4.14 -9.78 16.11
N GLY A 17 3.09 -9.33 16.80
CA GLY A 17 3.20 -8.41 17.94
C GLY A 17 2.94 -6.95 17.57
N ASP A 18 2.83 -6.63 16.28
CA ASP A 18 2.53 -5.29 15.77
C ASP A 18 1.12 -5.23 15.15
N ALA A 19 0.11 -5.20 16.01
CA ALA A 19 -1.28 -5.14 15.58
C ALA A 19 -1.59 -3.88 14.76
N LYS A 20 -0.85 -2.78 14.97
CA LYS A 20 -1.05 -1.54 14.21
C LYS A 20 -0.66 -1.76 12.76
N GLN A 21 0.56 -2.25 12.51
CA GLN A 21 1.04 -2.49 11.15
C GLN A 21 0.22 -3.55 10.42
N ILE A 22 -0.19 -4.61 11.12
CA ILE A 22 -1.07 -5.63 10.55
C ILE A 22 -2.43 -5.04 10.11
N GLN A 23 -3.06 -4.24 10.96
CA GLN A 23 -4.33 -3.59 10.61
C GLN A 23 -4.17 -2.60 9.45
N HIS A 24 -3.05 -1.88 9.43
CA HIS A 24 -2.74 -0.92 8.38
C HIS A 24 -2.67 -1.62 7.01
N PHE A 25 -1.78 -2.59 6.80
CA PHE A 25 -1.64 -3.21 5.48
C PHE A 25 -2.88 -4.00 5.06
N ILE A 26 -3.67 -4.56 5.99
CA ILE A 26 -4.93 -5.23 5.66
C ILE A 26 -5.94 -4.25 5.03
N LYS A 27 -6.01 -3.02 5.55
CA LYS A 27 -6.85 -1.97 4.97
C LYS A 27 -6.30 -1.49 3.63
N VAL A 28 -4.98 -1.30 3.51
CA VAL A 28 -4.32 -0.89 2.25
C VAL A 28 -4.53 -1.94 1.17
N TYR A 29 -4.40 -3.22 1.49
CA TYR A 29 -4.73 -4.33 0.58
C TYR A 29 -6.19 -4.26 0.10
N ALA A 30 -7.15 -4.10 1.03
CA ALA A 30 -8.56 -4.04 0.67
C ALA A 30 -8.88 -2.85 -0.25
N TYR A 31 -8.32 -1.66 0.03
CA TYR A 31 -8.48 -0.51 -0.84
C TYR A 31 -7.78 -0.68 -2.19
N SER A 32 -6.55 -1.20 -2.23
CA SER A 32 -5.82 -1.48 -3.46
C SER A 32 -6.58 -2.46 -4.36
N ARG A 33 -7.18 -3.50 -3.77
CA ARG A 33 -8.06 -4.45 -4.47
C ARG A 33 -9.28 -3.77 -5.08
N LEU A 34 -9.96 -2.93 -4.32
CA LEU A 34 -11.15 -2.23 -4.77
C LEU A 34 -10.83 -1.20 -5.88
N LEU A 35 -9.83 -0.36 -5.65
CA LEU A 35 -9.39 0.68 -6.57
C LEU A 35 -8.89 0.08 -7.89
N GLY A 36 -8.02 -0.92 -7.85
CA GLY A 36 -7.49 -1.56 -9.06
C GLY A 36 -8.56 -2.16 -9.95
N ARG A 37 -9.57 -2.82 -9.37
CA ARG A 37 -10.71 -3.37 -10.12
C ARG A 37 -11.59 -2.27 -10.72
N ARG A 38 -11.83 -1.18 -9.99
CA ARG A 38 -12.62 -0.04 -10.47
C ARG A 38 -11.91 0.74 -11.58
N GLU A 39 -10.58 0.79 -11.52
CA GLU A 39 -9.73 1.42 -12.53
C GLU A 39 -9.39 0.48 -13.71
N GLY A 40 -9.92 -0.74 -13.71
CA GLY A 40 -9.81 -1.69 -14.82
C GLY A 40 -8.41 -2.27 -15.01
N LEU A 41 -7.69 -2.56 -13.91
CA LEU A 41 -6.48 -3.37 -14.00
C LEU A 41 -6.81 -4.78 -14.51
N ASP A 42 -5.92 -5.32 -15.36
CA ASP A 42 -5.95 -6.73 -15.73
C ASP A 42 -5.60 -7.62 -14.51
N GLU A 43 -5.94 -8.91 -14.59
CA GLU A 43 -5.81 -9.84 -13.46
C GLU A 43 -4.37 -9.96 -12.94
N GLN A 44 -3.38 -9.91 -13.84
CA GLN A 44 -1.97 -10.05 -13.46
C GLN A 44 -1.49 -8.80 -12.71
N LYS A 45 -1.77 -7.59 -13.24
CA LYS A 45 -1.44 -6.34 -12.54
C LYS A 45 -2.20 -6.20 -11.23
N GLN A 46 -3.46 -6.64 -11.20
CA GLN A 46 -4.26 -6.65 -9.99
C GLN A 46 -3.63 -7.54 -8.91
N ASN A 47 -3.16 -8.73 -9.27
CA ASN A 47 -2.50 -9.65 -8.36
C ASN A 47 -1.15 -9.11 -7.84
N VAL A 48 -0.36 -8.48 -8.71
CA VAL A 48 0.89 -7.79 -8.33
C VAL A 48 0.63 -6.62 -7.39
N LEU A 49 -0.36 -5.77 -7.69
CA LEU A 49 -0.76 -4.65 -6.83
C LEU A 49 -1.21 -5.16 -5.45
N GLU A 50 -2.03 -6.20 -5.40
CA GLU A 50 -2.51 -6.77 -4.14
C GLU A 50 -1.35 -7.33 -3.30
N ALA A 51 -0.38 -8.01 -3.92
CA ALA A 51 0.81 -8.50 -3.24
C ALA A 51 1.69 -7.35 -2.71
N ALA A 52 1.88 -6.30 -3.51
CA ALA A 52 2.61 -5.11 -3.09
C ALA A 52 1.92 -4.38 -1.93
N ALA A 53 0.58 -4.26 -1.96
CA ALA A 53 -0.18 -3.64 -0.88
C ALA A 53 -0.06 -4.39 0.45
N VAL A 54 -0.03 -5.72 0.42
CA VAL A 54 0.22 -6.55 1.62
C VAL A 54 1.62 -6.32 2.19
N LEU A 55 2.61 -6.02 1.35
CA LEU A 55 4.02 -5.99 1.73
C LEU A 55 4.67 -4.60 1.71
N HIS A 56 3.95 -3.53 1.38
CA HIS A 56 4.56 -2.21 1.14
C HIS A 56 5.41 -1.74 2.33
N ASP A 57 4.89 -1.92 3.54
CA ASP A 57 5.51 -1.55 4.81
C ASP A 57 6.36 -2.66 5.46
N ILE A 58 6.57 -3.81 4.80
CA ILE A 58 7.26 -4.99 5.39
C ILE A 58 8.72 -4.69 5.79
N GLY A 59 9.28 -3.59 5.30
CA GLY A 59 10.62 -3.12 5.65
C GLY A 59 10.74 -2.48 7.03
N ILE A 60 9.64 -2.16 7.73
CA ILE A 60 9.66 -1.38 8.98
C ILE A 60 10.50 -2.03 10.08
N HIS A 61 10.26 -3.31 10.39
CA HIS A 61 11.00 -3.98 11.48
C HIS A 61 12.50 -4.11 11.16
N GLU A 62 12.87 -4.34 9.90
CA GLU A 62 14.29 -4.35 9.50
C GLU A 62 14.91 -2.95 9.53
N ALA A 63 14.15 -1.92 9.12
CA ALA A 63 14.59 -0.54 9.17
C ALA A 63 14.87 -0.10 10.62
N GLU A 64 13.97 -0.41 11.54
CA GLU A 64 14.16 -0.15 12.97
C GLU A 64 15.36 -0.93 13.54
N ARG A 65 15.48 -2.22 13.18
CA ARG A 65 16.56 -3.08 13.66
C ARG A 65 17.96 -2.62 13.18
N LYS A 66 18.09 -2.18 11.92
CA LYS A 66 19.38 -1.82 11.31
C LYS A 66 19.73 -0.35 11.50
N HIS A 67 18.75 0.54 11.43
CA HIS A 67 18.95 1.99 11.34
C HIS A 67 18.37 2.76 12.54
N GLY A 68 17.64 2.09 13.44
CA GLY A 68 16.98 2.75 14.58
C GLY A 68 15.88 3.71 14.16
N SER A 69 15.34 3.57 12.95
CA SER A 69 14.35 4.46 12.35
C SER A 69 13.42 3.69 11.44
N ASN A 70 12.14 4.03 11.46
CA ASN A 70 11.12 3.57 10.51
C ASN A 70 10.82 4.63 9.43
N GLY A 71 11.72 5.57 9.16
CA GLY A 71 11.50 6.56 8.09
C GLY A 71 11.38 5.89 6.71
N GLY A 72 10.52 6.44 5.85
CA GLY A 72 10.17 5.84 4.55
C GLY A 72 11.37 5.42 3.69
N HIS A 73 12.45 6.21 3.68
CA HIS A 73 13.68 5.86 2.97
C HIS A 73 14.27 4.50 3.40
N TRP A 74 14.25 4.20 4.70
CA TRP A 74 14.78 2.93 5.22
C TRP A 74 13.82 1.77 4.95
N GLN A 75 12.52 2.02 5.01
CA GLN A 75 11.53 1.01 4.65
C GLN A 75 11.65 0.59 3.18
N GLU A 76 11.75 1.58 2.28
CA GLU A 76 11.98 1.37 0.84
C GLU A 76 13.28 0.61 0.55
N MET A 77 14.33 0.87 1.34
CA MET A 77 15.62 0.19 1.20
C MET A 77 15.58 -1.27 1.66
N GLU A 78 14.94 -1.55 2.80
CA GLU A 78 14.99 -2.87 3.43
C GLU A 78 13.87 -3.80 2.96
N GLY A 79 12.69 -3.25 2.64
CA GLY A 79 11.48 -3.98 2.28
C GLY A 79 11.64 -5.00 1.14
N PRO A 80 12.29 -4.65 0.00
CA PRO A 80 12.45 -5.59 -1.12
C PRO A 80 13.12 -6.90 -0.75
N ALA A 81 14.20 -6.84 0.06
CA ALA A 81 14.94 -8.01 0.49
C ALA A 81 14.12 -8.91 1.43
N VAL A 82 13.24 -8.32 2.25
CA VAL A 82 12.31 -9.03 3.14
C VAL A 82 11.17 -9.68 2.33
N ALA A 83 10.64 -8.97 1.33
CA ALA A 83 9.53 -9.42 0.50
C ALA A 83 9.88 -10.60 -0.43
N ALA A 84 11.06 -10.57 -1.05
CA ALA A 84 11.49 -11.56 -2.04
C ALA A 84 11.30 -13.04 -1.62
N PRO A 85 11.73 -13.50 -0.43
CA PRO A 85 11.50 -14.87 0.01
C PRO A 85 10.03 -15.21 0.26
N MET A 86 9.19 -14.25 0.66
CA MET A 86 7.75 -14.48 0.84
C MET A 86 7.04 -14.64 -0.51
N LEU A 87 7.37 -13.78 -1.48
CA LEU A 87 6.84 -13.82 -2.84
C LEU A 87 7.13 -15.15 -3.53
N ARG A 88 8.39 -15.62 -3.46
CA ARG A 88 8.78 -16.93 -4.00
C ARG A 88 7.98 -18.07 -3.36
N GLN A 89 7.77 -18.04 -2.04
CA GLN A 89 6.96 -19.06 -1.34
C GLN A 89 5.50 -19.06 -1.76
N CYS A 90 5.00 -17.94 -2.29
CA CYS A 90 3.63 -17.76 -2.76
C CYS A 90 3.49 -17.92 -4.28
N GLY A 91 4.53 -18.42 -4.95
CA GLY A 91 4.49 -18.77 -6.37
C GLY A 91 4.66 -17.59 -7.33
N ALA A 92 5.19 -16.45 -6.85
CA ALA A 92 5.57 -15.34 -7.73
C ALA A 92 6.63 -15.79 -8.73
N ASP A 93 6.41 -15.50 -10.02
CA ASP A 93 7.49 -15.57 -11.00
C ASP A 93 8.47 -14.38 -10.85
N GLU A 94 9.55 -14.39 -11.63
CA GLU A 94 10.59 -13.36 -11.57
C GLU A 94 10.03 -11.96 -11.87
N ARG A 95 9.16 -11.82 -12.88
CA ARG A 95 8.59 -10.51 -13.28
C ARG A 95 7.60 -10.00 -12.25
N GLU A 96 6.74 -10.88 -11.72
CA GLU A 96 5.82 -10.58 -10.63
C GLU A 96 6.62 -10.12 -9.40
N SER A 97 7.67 -10.86 -9.04
CA SER A 97 8.51 -10.56 -7.86
C SER A 97 9.27 -9.24 -8.02
N GLU A 98 9.87 -8.98 -9.18
CA GLU A 98 10.56 -7.72 -9.48
C GLU A 98 9.61 -6.53 -9.42
N ARG A 99 8.40 -6.65 -9.98
CA ARG A 99 7.44 -5.55 -9.94
C ARG A 99 6.95 -5.27 -8.53
N VAL A 100 6.64 -6.29 -7.74
CA VAL A 100 6.26 -6.09 -6.32
C VAL A 100 7.39 -5.43 -5.55
N GLN A 101 8.63 -5.91 -5.68
CA GLN A 101 9.79 -5.30 -5.02
C GLN A 101 10.01 -3.85 -5.46
N TRP A 102 9.80 -3.53 -6.74
CA TRP A 102 9.87 -2.16 -7.22
C TRP A 102 8.81 -1.27 -6.59
N LEU A 103 7.56 -1.75 -6.47
CA LEU A 103 6.49 -1.00 -5.81
C LEU A 103 6.82 -0.72 -4.34
N ILE A 104 7.34 -1.72 -3.62
CA ILE A 104 7.81 -1.58 -2.23
C ILE A 104 8.98 -0.58 -2.14
N ALA A 105 9.94 -0.63 -3.06
CA ALA A 105 11.12 0.23 -3.02
C ALA A 105 10.85 1.72 -3.30
N HIS A 106 9.62 2.10 -3.67
CA HIS A 106 9.30 3.46 -4.12
C HIS A 106 8.00 4.04 -3.57
N HIS A 107 7.32 3.35 -2.65
CA HIS A 107 6.00 3.77 -2.16
C HIS A 107 6.01 5.02 -1.27
N HIS A 108 7.16 5.48 -0.76
CA HIS A 108 7.31 6.79 -0.12
C HIS A 108 7.81 7.87 -1.10
N THR A 109 8.21 7.47 -2.31
CA THR A 109 8.70 8.35 -3.37
C THR A 109 7.61 8.61 -4.42
N TYR A 110 6.67 9.51 -4.10
CA TYR A 110 5.50 9.85 -4.93
C TYR A 110 5.78 10.22 -6.40
N THR A 111 7.00 10.62 -6.73
CA THR A 111 7.44 11.01 -8.08
C THR A 111 8.16 9.89 -8.85
N ALA A 112 8.28 8.69 -8.28
CA ALA A 112 9.04 7.58 -8.89
C ALA A 112 8.37 6.97 -10.13
N GLY A 113 7.06 7.16 -10.30
CA GLY A 113 6.31 6.60 -11.43
C GLY A 113 4.89 7.13 -11.55
N GLU A 114 4.29 6.84 -12.69
CA GLU A 114 2.91 7.21 -13.04
C GLU A 114 2.10 6.00 -13.51
N GLU A 115 2.68 4.80 -13.42
CA GLU A 115 2.01 3.54 -13.71
C GLU A 115 0.81 3.33 -12.77
N LYS A 116 -0.27 2.82 -13.33
CA LYS A 116 -1.57 2.78 -12.66
C LYS A 116 -1.55 1.97 -11.36
N ASP A 117 -0.89 0.82 -11.33
CA ASP A 117 -0.70 0.01 -10.13
C ASP A 117 0.06 0.77 -9.03
N PHE A 118 1.14 1.47 -9.40
CA PHE A 118 1.89 2.31 -8.48
C PHE A 118 1.04 3.46 -7.91
N ARG A 119 0.31 4.18 -8.78
CA ARG A 119 -0.59 5.26 -8.32
C ARG A 119 -1.66 4.74 -7.37
N ILE A 120 -2.25 3.58 -7.67
CA ILE A 120 -3.27 2.98 -6.80
C ILE A 120 -2.68 2.59 -5.45
N LEU A 121 -1.47 2.03 -5.39
CA LEU A 121 -0.83 1.69 -4.12
C LEU A 121 -0.67 2.93 -3.23
N LEU A 122 -0.12 4.02 -3.79
CA LEU A 122 0.05 5.30 -3.08
C LEU A 122 -1.27 5.88 -2.60
N GLU A 123 -2.30 5.80 -3.43
CA GLU A 123 -3.63 6.32 -3.09
C GLU A 123 -4.32 5.48 -2.02
N ALA A 124 -4.21 4.15 -2.10
CA ALA A 124 -4.76 3.23 -1.11
C ALA A 124 -4.11 3.42 0.27
N ASP A 125 -2.77 3.52 0.30
CA ASP A 125 -2.02 3.82 1.51
C ASP A 125 -2.43 5.19 2.10
N PHE A 126 -2.48 6.22 1.25
CA PHE A 126 -2.93 7.54 1.69
C PHE A 126 -4.33 7.54 2.31
N LEU A 127 -5.30 6.83 1.72
CA LEU A 127 -6.66 6.75 2.27
C LEU A 127 -6.68 6.15 3.68
N VAL A 128 -5.79 5.20 3.97
CA VAL A 128 -5.68 4.59 5.30
C VAL A 128 -4.97 5.54 6.26
N ASN A 129 -3.84 6.13 5.86
CA ASN A 129 -3.10 7.10 6.67
C ASN A 129 -3.96 8.32 7.03
N ALA A 130 -4.74 8.83 6.08
CA ALA A 130 -5.65 9.95 6.33
C ALA A 130 -6.64 9.67 7.46
N TYR A 131 -7.11 8.43 7.58
CA TYR A 131 -7.97 8.01 8.67
C TYR A 131 -7.20 7.76 9.98
N GLU A 132 -6.10 7.01 9.92
CA GLU A 132 -5.32 6.61 11.10
C GLU A 132 -4.63 7.79 11.79
N ASP A 133 -4.15 8.76 11.01
CA ASP A 133 -3.44 9.93 11.51
C ASP A 133 -4.39 11.12 11.77
N GLY A 134 -5.69 10.98 11.49
CA GLY A 134 -6.68 12.02 11.69
C GLY A 134 -6.42 13.28 10.86
N MET A 135 -6.04 13.10 9.58
CA MET A 135 -5.72 14.22 8.69
C MET A 135 -6.90 15.18 8.49
N THR A 136 -6.60 16.46 8.36
CA THR A 136 -7.62 17.49 8.15
C THR A 136 -8.15 17.48 6.71
N ALA A 137 -9.34 18.05 6.51
CA ALA A 137 -9.91 18.22 5.17
C ALA A 137 -9.00 19.06 4.24
N GLU A 138 -8.24 20.01 4.77
CA GLU A 138 -7.28 20.81 3.99
C GLU A 138 -6.08 19.97 3.52
N GLN A 139 -5.55 19.11 4.40
CA GLN A 139 -4.48 18.16 4.02
C GLN A 139 -4.99 17.16 2.98
N CYS A 140 -6.21 16.63 3.15
CA CYS A 140 -6.84 15.74 2.17
C CYS A 140 -7.07 16.45 0.83
N LYS A 141 -7.51 17.72 0.82
CA LYS A 141 -7.65 18.50 -0.41
C LYS A 141 -6.31 18.69 -1.12
N THR A 142 -5.26 19.00 -0.37
CA THR A 142 -3.90 19.13 -0.92
C THR A 142 -3.41 17.82 -1.54
N ALA A 143 -3.65 16.69 -0.88
CA ALA A 143 -3.30 15.39 -1.40
C ALA A 143 -4.11 15.03 -2.64
N LYS A 144 -5.41 15.36 -2.69
CA LYS A 144 -6.24 15.20 -3.89
C LYS A 144 -5.59 15.83 -5.13
N ASP A 145 -5.05 17.04 -4.97
CA ASP A 145 -4.48 17.81 -6.07
C ASP A 145 -3.05 17.38 -6.42
N ARG A 146 -2.26 16.92 -5.43
CA ARG A 146 -0.82 16.64 -5.61
C ARG A 146 -0.48 15.16 -5.73
N VAL A 147 -1.20 14.31 -5.02
CA VAL A 147 -0.96 12.87 -4.92
C VAL A 147 -1.96 12.09 -5.77
N PHE A 148 -3.26 12.32 -5.66
CA PHE A 148 -4.21 11.45 -6.36
C PHE A 148 -4.17 11.65 -7.88
N ARG A 149 -4.14 10.55 -8.63
CA ARG A 149 -4.15 10.49 -10.10
C ARG A 149 -5.37 9.76 -10.61
N THR A 150 -5.80 8.67 -9.97
CA THR A 150 -6.96 7.91 -10.43
C THR A 150 -8.27 8.62 -10.13
N GLU A 151 -9.28 8.40 -10.97
CA GLU A 151 -10.59 9.01 -10.76
C GLU A 151 -11.32 8.36 -9.59
N THR A 152 -11.23 7.03 -9.44
CA THR A 152 -11.83 6.32 -8.30
C THR A 152 -11.19 6.73 -6.98
N GLY A 153 -9.86 6.87 -6.93
CA GLY A 153 -9.14 7.32 -5.73
C GLY A 153 -9.60 8.70 -5.28
N LYS A 154 -9.68 9.67 -6.21
CA LYS A 154 -10.19 11.02 -5.92
C LYS A 154 -11.63 10.98 -5.38
N GLN A 155 -12.50 10.17 -5.99
CA GLN A 155 -13.88 10.02 -5.55
C GLN A 155 -13.98 9.46 -4.13
N TYR A 156 -13.14 8.50 -3.77
CA TYR A 156 -13.14 7.89 -2.43
C TYR A 156 -12.58 8.85 -1.38
N LEU A 157 -11.49 9.54 -1.70
CA LEU A 157 -10.94 10.59 -0.84
C LEU A 157 -11.98 11.67 -0.55
N GLU A 158 -12.69 12.14 -1.59
CA GLU A 158 -13.79 13.10 -1.42
C GLU A 158 -14.89 12.55 -0.52
N ALA A 159 -15.32 11.31 -0.77
CA ALA A 159 -16.42 10.68 -0.05
C ALA A 159 -16.10 10.48 1.44
N MET A 160 -14.85 10.17 1.78
CA MET A 160 -14.42 9.87 3.13
C MET A 160 -14.10 11.14 3.94
N PHE A 161 -13.46 12.14 3.31
CA PHE A 161 -12.81 13.22 4.07
C PHE A 161 -13.25 14.64 3.69
N LEU A 162 -13.92 14.84 2.55
CA LEU A 162 -14.28 16.18 2.05
C LEU A 162 -15.78 16.46 2.00
N LYS A 163 -16.63 15.43 2.16
CA LYS A 163 -18.07 15.62 2.33
C LYS A 163 -18.40 16.04 3.77
N PRO A 164 -19.54 16.74 3.98
CA PRO A 164 -20.03 17.02 5.34
C PRO A 164 -20.15 15.73 6.13
N ALA A 165 -19.77 15.78 7.41
CA ALA A 165 -19.85 14.63 8.31
C ALA A 165 -21.28 14.07 8.36
N TYR A 166 -21.41 12.75 8.41
CA TYR A 166 -22.69 12.10 8.61
C TYR A 166 -23.30 12.56 9.93
N GLN A 167 -24.50 13.12 9.87
CA GLN A 167 -25.27 13.53 11.05
C GLN A 167 -26.27 12.42 11.39
N VAL A 168 -26.16 11.86 12.59
CA VAL A 168 -27.21 10.99 13.15
C VAL A 168 -28.42 11.90 13.39
N LYS A 169 -29.56 11.55 12.80
CA LYS A 169 -30.83 12.23 13.08
C LYS A 169 -31.34 11.91 14.48
#